data_AF-A0AGS1-F1
#
_entry.id   AF-A0AGS1-F1
#
_cell.length_a   1.000
_cell.length_b   1.000
_cell.length_c   1.000
_cell.angle_alpha   90.00
_cell.angle_beta   90.00
_cell.angle_gamma   90.00
#
_symmetry.space_group_name_H-M   'P 1'
#
loop_
_entity.id
_entity.type
_entity.pdbx_description
1 polymer ?
#
loop_
_entity_poly.entity_id
_entity_poly.type
_entity_poly.pdbx_seq_one_letter_code
_entity_poly.pdbx_strand_id
1 'polypeptide(L)'
;MFQGMTSLTSLDLSGFNTSKVTDMSAMFQHAQSLTTLDLSNFNTSNVTSMVGMFIDIHNMKSLTLGAKMGLSSEAGLEDLKVTDVYSGEWLHVLSNRTFTSSELMLNYDSSLAGEYIWALKPVLKLQDLILYEGDSWDSKDNFISVTGKDGNPVDFADVTVEGTVDTSKAGTYEVSYSYEGVTSVATITVKAIQTAVNVHDSTLYIGTEWQAEDNFDSAIDKDGNPVDFKDVTVEGTVDTTKAGTYEVKYSYEGVTSVATITVKAIQTAVNVHDSTLYIGTEWQAEDNFDSVVDKDGNSVDFADVTVEGTVDTSKAGTYEVKYSYEGVTSVATITVKTIQTVVNVHDSTLYIGTEWQAEDNFDSAVDKDGNSVDFADVTVEGTVDTSKAGTYEVKYSYEGVTSVATITVKTIQTAVNVHDSTLYIGTEWKAEDNFDSAIDNDGNPVDFADVTVEGTVDTSKAGTYEVSYSYEGVTYDGFFW
;
A
#
# COMPACT_ATOMS: atom_id res chain seq x y z
N MET A 1 21.67 19.64 -101.59
CA MET A 1 22.95 18.88 -101.73
C MET A 1 22.83 17.49 -101.12
N PHE A 2 22.30 17.38 -99.90
CA PHE A 2 22.09 16.13 -99.16
C PHE A 2 20.59 15.76 -99.06
N GLN A 3 19.77 16.27 -99.98
CA GLN A 3 18.34 16.02 -100.03
C GLN A 3 18.06 14.52 -100.19
N GLY A 4 17.14 13.98 -99.38
CA GLY A 4 16.69 12.59 -99.46
C GLY A 4 17.69 11.58 -98.90
N MET A 5 18.80 12.01 -98.28
CA MET A 5 19.77 11.09 -97.67
C MET A 5 19.28 10.58 -96.31
N THR A 6 18.23 9.74 -96.32
CA THR A 6 17.52 9.28 -95.11
C THR A 6 18.38 8.50 -94.13
N SER A 7 19.47 7.87 -94.58
CA SER A 7 20.40 7.08 -93.75
C SER A 7 21.65 7.87 -93.31
N LEU A 8 21.75 9.17 -93.63
CA LEU A 8 22.90 9.99 -93.26
C LEU A 8 22.89 10.28 -91.75
N THR A 9 23.82 9.68 -91.01
CA THR A 9 23.91 9.83 -89.54
C THR A 9 24.89 10.91 -89.10
N SER A 10 25.89 11.21 -89.93
CA SER A 10 26.91 12.23 -89.64
C SER A 10 27.38 12.89 -90.93
N LEU A 11 27.83 14.14 -90.81
CA LEU A 11 28.28 14.95 -91.92
C LEU A 11 29.34 15.93 -91.45
N ASP A 12 30.52 15.92 -92.08
CA ASP A 12 31.56 16.93 -91.84
C ASP A 12 31.49 18.01 -92.93
N LEU A 13 31.17 19.23 -92.50
CA LEU A 13 31.06 20.41 -93.35
C LEU A 13 32.14 21.46 -93.06
N SER A 14 33.12 21.14 -92.21
CA SER A 14 34.11 22.11 -91.73
C SER A 14 34.94 22.75 -92.85
N GLY A 15 35.19 22.01 -93.94
CA GLY A 15 35.92 22.50 -95.12
C GLY A 15 35.09 23.32 -96.12
N PHE A 16 33.78 23.50 -95.89
CA PHE A 16 32.92 24.17 -96.86
C PHE A 16 33.08 25.68 -96.83
N ASN A 17 33.42 26.27 -97.98
CA ASN A 17 33.33 27.72 -98.17
C ASN A 17 32.02 28.08 -98.89
N THR A 18 31.01 28.49 -98.14
CA THR A 18 29.69 28.82 -98.68
C THR A 18 29.50 30.30 -99.02
N SER A 19 30.56 31.12 -98.91
CA SER A 19 30.47 32.59 -99.09
C SER A 19 29.95 33.06 -100.45
N LYS A 20 29.92 32.21 -101.48
CA LYS A 20 29.42 32.54 -102.83
C LYS A 20 28.13 31.79 -103.20
N VAL A 21 27.60 30.96 -102.31
CA VAL A 21 26.38 30.20 -102.57
C VAL A 21 25.18 31.15 -102.55
N THR A 22 24.33 31.08 -103.58
CA THR A 22 23.12 31.92 -103.69
C THR A 22 21.83 31.15 -103.44
N ASP A 23 21.84 29.82 -103.56
CA ASP A 23 20.67 28.96 -103.36
C ASP A 23 21.05 27.77 -102.47
N MET A 24 20.39 27.66 -101.31
CA MET A 24 20.53 26.56 -100.35
C MET A 24 19.21 25.79 -100.17
N SER A 25 18.26 25.94 -101.09
CA SER A 25 16.96 25.28 -101.03
C SER A 25 17.12 23.76 -100.93
N ALA A 26 16.31 23.15 -100.05
CA ALA A 26 16.29 21.72 -99.76
C ALA A 26 17.67 21.09 -99.44
N MET A 27 18.63 21.87 -98.93
CA MET A 27 20.01 21.37 -98.78
C MET A 27 20.12 20.10 -97.94
N PHE A 28 19.34 19.98 -96.86
CA PHE A 28 19.29 18.84 -95.94
C PHE A 28 17.91 18.17 -95.85
N GLN A 29 16.97 18.53 -96.74
CA GLN A 29 15.59 18.05 -96.69
C GLN A 29 15.52 16.50 -96.69
N HIS A 30 14.71 15.92 -95.81
CA HIS A 30 14.55 14.47 -95.62
C HIS A 30 15.83 13.73 -95.15
N ALA A 31 16.84 14.40 -94.60
CA ALA A 31 18.00 13.78 -93.97
C ALA A 31 17.65 13.22 -92.56
N GLN A 32 16.68 12.30 -92.51
CA GLN A 32 15.98 11.90 -91.27
C GLN A 32 16.86 11.24 -90.21
N SER A 33 17.98 10.59 -90.57
CA SER A 33 18.88 9.96 -89.58
C SER A 33 19.91 10.93 -88.99
N LEU A 34 19.95 12.19 -89.44
CA LEU A 34 20.93 13.16 -88.98
C LEU A 34 20.60 13.60 -87.55
N THR A 35 21.53 13.35 -86.63
CA THR A 35 21.36 13.69 -85.20
C THR A 35 22.08 14.97 -84.80
N THR A 36 23.07 15.38 -85.58
CA THR A 36 23.88 16.59 -85.34
C THR A 36 24.15 17.29 -86.67
N LEU A 37 24.09 18.62 -86.68
CA LEU A 37 24.43 19.40 -87.86
C LEU A 37 25.22 20.65 -87.46
N ASP A 38 26.46 20.74 -87.92
CA ASP A 38 27.32 21.88 -87.67
C ASP A 38 27.40 22.80 -88.91
N LEU A 39 26.82 23.99 -88.77
CA LEU A 39 26.83 25.06 -89.77
C LEU A 39 27.58 26.31 -89.26
N SER A 40 28.45 26.15 -88.26
CA SER A 40 29.24 27.25 -87.68
C SER A 40 30.06 28.02 -88.72
N ASN A 41 30.55 27.32 -89.76
CA ASN A 41 31.35 27.90 -90.84
C ASN A 41 30.53 28.47 -92.01
N PHE A 42 29.19 28.31 -91.99
CA PHE A 42 28.36 28.76 -93.11
C PHE A 42 28.25 30.28 -93.15
N ASN A 43 28.35 30.83 -94.35
CA ASN A 43 28.11 32.23 -94.65
C ASN A 43 26.98 32.34 -95.66
N THR A 44 25.79 32.75 -95.19
CA THR A 44 24.60 32.86 -96.05
C THR A 44 24.32 34.29 -96.51
N SER A 45 25.28 35.21 -96.37
CA SER A 45 25.13 36.63 -96.77
C SER A 45 24.78 36.84 -98.25
N ASN A 46 25.09 35.89 -99.12
CA ASN A 46 24.74 35.93 -100.55
C ASN A 46 23.58 35.00 -100.93
N VAL A 47 23.00 34.27 -99.97
CA VAL A 47 21.89 33.33 -100.21
C VAL A 47 20.60 34.11 -100.39
N THR A 48 19.89 33.82 -101.48
CA THR A 48 18.59 34.42 -101.81
C THR A 48 17.42 33.46 -101.64
N SER A 49 17.68 32.17 -101.47
CA SER A 49 16.66 31.14 -101.19
C SER A 49 17.23 30.04 -100.30
N MET A 50 16.51 29.70 -99.24
CA MET A 50 16.78 28.54 -98.38
C MET A 50 15.53 27.67 -98.19
N VAL A 51 14.59 27.74 -99.12
CA VAL A 51 13.28 27.07 -99.03
C VAL A 51 13.44 25.58 -98.73
N GLY A 52 12.83 25.15 -97.62
CA GLY A 52 12.79 23.76 -97.18
C GLY A 52 14.14 23.16 -96.80
N MET A 53 15.14 23.98 -96.47
CA MET A 53 16.49 23.53 -96.09
C MET A 53 16.49 22.43 -95.02
N PHE A 54 15.58 22.50 -94.04
CA PHE A 54 15.50 21.62 -92.87
C PHE A 54 14.20 20.78 -92.76
N ILE A 55 13.37 20.74 -93.81
CA ILE A 55 12.10 19.99 -93.79
C ILE A 55 12.37 18.48 -93.61
N ASP A 56 11.56 17.83 -92.78
CA ASP A 56 11.63 16.39 -92.46
C ASP A 56 12.98 15.92 -91.87
N ILE A 57 13.57 16.72 -90.97
CA ILE A 57 14.77 16.35 -90.17
C ILE A 57 14.41 16.17 -88.68
N HIS A 58 13.58 15.18 -88.38
CA HIS A 58 12.98 15.06 -87.03
C HIS A 58 13.89 14.50 -85.93
N ASN A 59 15.09 13.97 -86.25
CA ASN A 59 15.99 13.35 -85.27
C ASN A 59 17.21 14.22 -84.90
N MET A 60 17.30 15.44 -85.45
CA MET A 60 18.43 16.34 -85.19
C MET A 60 18.33 16.89 -83.77
N LYS A 61 19.23 16.46 -82.89
CA LYS A 61 19.28 16.83 -81.47
C LYS A 61 20.26 17.95 -81.16
N SER A 62 21.23 18.21 -82.04
CA SER A 62 22.17 19.33 -81.93
C SER A 62 22.32 20.05 -83.27
N LEU A 63 22.23 21.37 -83.25
CA LEU A 63 22.40 22.27 -84.38
C LEU A 63 23.35 23.39 -83.98
N THR A 64 24.48 23.52 -84.67
CA THR A 64 25.43 24.61 -84.42
C THR A 64 25.33 25.66 -85.53
N LEU A 65 25.12 26.91 -85.14
CA LEU A 65 24.93 28.04 -86.06
C LEU A 65 26.04 29.08 -85.89
N GLY A 66 26.55 29.58 -87.02
CA GLY A 66 27.64 30.56 -87.06
C GLY A 66 27.16 32.02 -87.09
N ALA A 67 28.04 32.95 -86.73
CA ALA A 67 27.74 34.38 -86.71
C ALA A 67 27.40 34.99 -88.10
N LYS A 68 27.72 34.28 -89.20
CA LYS A 68 27.38 34.67 -90.59
C LYS A 68 26.21 33.88 -91.16
N MET A 69 25.52 33.10 -90.32
CA MET A 69 24.26 32.48 -90.66
C MET A 69 23.16 33.55 -90.64
N GLY A 70 22.34 33.54 -91.68
CA GLY A 70 21.04 34.16 -91.73
C GLY A 70 20.02 33.05 -91.91
N LEU A 71 18.98 33.08 -91.07
CA LEU A 71 17.85 32.15 -91.11
C LEU A 71 16.58 32.91 -91.50
N SER A 72 15.60 32.17 -92.00
CA SER A 72 14.25 32.67 -92.18
C SER A 72 13.26 31.52 -92.06
N SER A 73 11.98 31.85 -91.87
CA SER A 73 10.91 30.84 -91.78
C SER A 73 10.84 29.87 -92.97
N GLU A 74 11.33 30.27 -94.16
CA GLU A 74 11.30 29.42 -95.35
C GLU A 74 12.27 28.24 -95.24
N ALA A 75 13.27 28.31 -94.36
CA ALA A 75 14.21 27.21 -94.10
C ALA A 75 13.50 25.95 -93.58
N GLY A 76 12.33 26.11 -92.95
CA GLY A 76 11.45 25.01 -92.59
C GLY A 76 11.99 24.10 -91.50
N LEU A 77 12.58 24.65 -90.43
CA LEU A 77 12.89 23.87 -89.24
C LEU A 77 11.59 23.56 -88.48
N GLU A 78 11.25 22.28 -88.37
CA GLU A 78 10.02 21.84 -87.71
C GLU A 78 10.10 21.95 -86.19
N ASP A 79 8.96 22.24 -85.55
CA ASP A 79 8.87 22.30 -84.10
C ASP A 79 9.13 20.92 -83.46
N LEU A 80 9.86 20.94 -82.35
CA LEU A 80 10.19 19.73 -81.62
C LEU A 80 8.96 19.23 -80.86
N LYS A 81 8.82 17.91 -80.77
CA LYS A 81 7.71 17.29 -80.02
C LYS A 81 8.02 17.33 -78.52
N VAL A 82 7.05 17.81 -77.75
CA VAL A 82 7.06 17.67 -76.29
C VAL A 82 6.96 16.18 -75.95
N THR A 83 7.85 15.70 -75.08
CA THR A 83 7.85 14.32 -74.57
C THR A 83 7.97 14.33 -73.05
N ASP A 84 8.05 13.17 -72.40
CA ASP A 84 8.32 13.09 -70.96
C ASP A 84 9.74 13.58 -70.61
N VAL A 85 10.66 13.57 -71.58
CA VAL A 85 12.08 13.91 -71.39
C VAL A 85 12.41 15.32 -71.89
N TYR A 86 11.84 15.74 -73.02
CA TYR A 86 12.17 17.01 -73.70
C TYR A 86 11.00 17.99 -73.68
N SER A 87 11.31 19.28 -73.53
CA SER A 87 10.32 20.36 -73.45
C SER A 87 9.66 20.69 -74.78
N GLY A 88 10.23 20.25 -75.91
CA GLY A 88 9.79 20.65 -77.25
C GLY A 88 10.44 21.94 -77.75
N GLU A 89 11.51 22.40 -77.11
CA GLU A 89 12.23 23.62 -77.48
C GLU A 89 13.72 23.36 -77.71
N TRP A 90 14.35 24.24 -78.48
CA TRP A 90 15.80 24.30 -78.66
C TRP A 90 16.44 25.13 -77.55
N LEU A 91 17.35 24.53 -76.79
CA LEU A 91 18.19 25.22 -75.82
C LEU A 91 19.44 25.76 -76.50
N HIS A 92 19.59 27.08 -76.52
CA HIS A 92 20.87 27.70 -76.83
C HIS A 92 21.81 27.55 -75.63
N VAL A 93 22.84 26.72 -75.79
CA VAL A 93 23.73 26.26 -74.72
C VAL A 93 24.41 27.43 -74.00
N LEU A 94 24.85 28.45 -74.76
CA LEU A 94 25.63 29.55 -74.19
C LEU A 94 24.78 30.52 -73.35
N SER A 95 23.55 30.82 -73.79
CA SER A 95 22.69 31.79 -73.08
C SER A 95 21.67 31.14 -72.15
N ASN A 96 21.59 29.80 -72.13
CA ASN A 96 20.59 29.03 -71.41
C ASN A 96 19.15 29.49 -71.72
N ARG A 97 18.89 29.90 -72.96
CA ARG A 97 17.57 30.35 -73.43
C ARG A 97 16.96 29.29 -74.34
N THR A 98 15.66 29.08 -74.23
CA THR A 98 14.94 28.17 -75.10
C THR A 98 14.20 28.91 -76.21
N PHE A 99 13.99 28.21 -77.32
CA PHE A 99 13.32 28.72 -78.51
C PHE A 99 12.48 27.61 -79.14
N THR A 100 11.26 27.91 -79.55
CA THR A 100 10.58 27.08 -80.55
C THR A 100 11.36 27.12 -81.87
N SER A 101 11.18 26.14 -82.75
CA SER A 101 11.87 26.16 -84.05
C SER A 101 11.47 27.38 -84.85
N SER A 102 10.20 27.78 -84.78
CA SER A 102 9.70 29.01 -85.39
C SER A 102 10.38 30.27 -84.86
N GLU A 103 10.54 30.42 -83.54
CA GLU A 103 11.23 31.57 -82.95
C GLU A 103 12.71 31.60 -83.30
N LEU A 104 13.38 30.45 -83.31
CA LEU A 104 14.78 30.35 -83.72
C LEU A 104 14.94 30.79 -85.19
N MET A 105 14.08 30.32 -86.10
CA MET A 105 14.15 30.70 -87.51
C MET A 105 13.86 32.18 -87.76
N LEU A 106 12.96 32.79 -86.98
CA LEU A 106 12.53 34.18 -87.18
C LEU A 106 13.49 35.19 -86.53
N ASN A 107 14.07 34.85 -85.39
CA ASN A 107 14.77 35.83 -84.54
C ASN A 107 16.29 35.61 -84.46
N TYR A 108 16.85 34.64 -85.21
CA TYR A 108 18.29 34.40 -85.18
C TYR A 108 19.09 35.60 -85.69
N ASP A 109 20.10 36.00 -84.93
CA ASP A 109 21.13 36.95 -85.33
C ASP A 109 22.52 36.46 -84.89
N SER A 110 23.56 37.23 -85.21
CA SER A 110 24.94 36.85 -84.91
C SER A 110 25.27 36.75 -83.41
N SER A 111 24.46 37.36 -82.53
CA SER A 111 24.62 37.25 -81.06
C SER A 111 24.12 35.91 -80.51
N LEU A 112 23.30 35.21 -81.29
CA LEU A 112 22.75 33.89 -81.02
C LEU A 112 23.55 32.77 -81.70
N ALA A 113 24.74 33.07 -82.23
CA ALA A 113 25.64 32.04 -82.75
C ALA A 113 26.11 31.11 -81.63
N GLY A 114 26.05 29.80 -81.88
CA GLY A 114 26.34 28.79 -80.88
C GLY A 114 25.66 27.46 -81.16
N GLU A 115 25.75 26.57 -80.17
CA GLU A 115 25.11 25.26 -80.18
C GLU A 115 23.69 25.34 -79.63
N TYR A 116 22.78 24.67 -80.33
CA TYR A 116 21.40 24.47 -79.94
C TYR A 116 21.16 22.98 -79.76
N ILE A 117 20.67 22.59 -78.58
CA ILE A 117 20.31 21.20 -78.30
C ILE A 117 18.82 21.08 -77.97
N TRP A 118 18.25 19.88 -78.02
CA TRP A 118 16.90 19.68 -77.47
C TRP A 118 16.90 19.97 -75.97
N ALA A 119 16.07 20.90 -75.52
CA ALA A 119 15.92 21.24 -74.12
C ALA A 119 15.25 20.09 -73.36
N LEU A 120 15.89 19.65 -72.28
CA LEU A 120 15.31 18.70 -71.33
C LEU A 120 14.22 19.38 -70.51
N LYS A 121 13.23 18.61 -70.07
CA LYS A 121 12.35 19.04 -68.98
C LYS A 121 13.15 18.98 -67.68
N PRO A 122 13.14 20.03 -66.85
CA PRO A 122 13.75 19.95 -65.53
C PRO A 122 13.17 18.80 -64.72
N VAL A 123 13.99 18.14 -63.91
CA VAL A 123 13.56 17.02 -63.05
C VAL A 123 13.91 17.35 -61.62
N LEU A 124 12.89 17.42 -60.76
CA LEU A 124 13.02 17.72 -59.35
C LEU A 124 12.74 16.45 -58.52
N LYS A 125 13.73 16.04 -57.73
CA LYS A 125 13.68 14.86 -56.87
C LYS A 125 13.72 15.28 -55.40
N LEU A 126 12.76 14.75 -54.65
CA LEU A 126 12.57 15.02 -53.23
C LEU A 126 12.51 13.69 -52.44
N GLN A 127 12.68 13.77 -51.14
CA GLN A 127 12.40 12.69 -50.19
C GLN A 127 11.38 13.14 -49.16
N ASP A 128 10.57 12.18 -48.69
CA ASP A 128 9.68 12.37 -47.56
C ASP A 128 10.44 12.12 -46.25
N LEU A 129 9.97 12.74 -45.15
CA LEU A 129 10.60 12.62 -43.84
C LEU A 129 9.58 12.26 -42.75
N ILE A 130 10.05 11.51 -41.75
CA ILE A 130 9.33 11.25 -40.51
C ILE A 130 10.14 11.87 -39.38
N LEU A 131 9.50 12.75 -38.62
CA LEU A 131 10.04 13.48 -37.47
C LEU A 131 9.18 13.18 -36.23
N TYR A 132 9.70 13.47 -35.05
CA TYR A 132 8.93 13.53 -33.81
C TYR A 132 8.74 14.98 -33.37
N GLU A 133 7.73 15.22 -32.54
CA GLU A 133 7.47 16.55 -31.98
C GLU A 133 8.72 17.14 -31.31
N GLY A 134 9.12 18.33 -31.72
CA GLY A 134 10.31 19.03 -31.24
C GLY A 134 11.58 18.79 -32.06
N ASP A 135 11.58 17.87 -33.03
CA ASP A 135 12.72 17.69 -33.94
C ASP A 135 12.98 18.97 -34.77
N SER A 136 14.23 19.17 -35.16
CA SER A 136 14.62 20.23 -36.08
C SER A 136 14.38 19.82 -37.53
N TRP A 137 13.92 20.76 -38.35
CA TRP A 137 13.73 20.56 -39.79
C TRP A 137 14.18 21.79 -40.59
N ASP A 138 14.88 21.55 -41.69
CA ASP A 138 15.19 22.55 -42.72
C ASP A 138 14.65 22.08 -44.08
N SER A 139 14.21 23.05 -44.90
CA SER A 139 13.75 22.78 -46.27
C SER A 139 14.73 21.98 -47.14
N LYS A 140 16.03 22.06 -46.86
CA LYS A 140 17.06 21.29 -47.58
C LYS A 140 17.01 19.79 -47.24
N ASP A 141 16.44 19.40 -46.10
CA ASP A 141 16.39 18.01 -45.67
C ASP A 141 15.55 17.14 -46.60
N ASN A 142 14.54 17.70 -47.27
CA ASN A 142 13.73 16.98 -48.25
C ASN A 142 14.30 17.04 -49.68
N PHE A 143 15.32 17.86 -49.93
CA PHE A 143 15.84 18.08 -51.28
C PHE A 143 16.90 17.02 -51.65
N ILE A 144 16.68 16.28 -52.74
CA ILE A 144 17.69 15.35 -53.28
C ILE A 144 18.48 16.02 -54.40
N SER A 145 17.79 16.44 -55.46
CA SER A 145 18.42 17.10 -56.61
C SER A 145 17.41 17.76 -57.53
N VAL A 146 17.88 18.72 -58.31
CA VAL A 146 17.21 19.21 -59.51
C VAL A 146 18.18 19.20 -60.67
N THR A 147 17.71 18.80 -61.86
CA THR A 147 18.45 18.92 -63.12
C THR A 147 17.79 19.97 -64.00
N GLY A 148 18.59 20.89 -64.55
CA GLY A 148 18.13 21.92 -65.48
C GLY A 148 17.85 21.37 -66.88
N LYS A 149 17.41 22.27 -67.76
CA LYS A 149 17.12 21.98 -69.17
C LYS A 149 18.32 21.60 -70.03
N ASP A 150 19.53 21.89 -69.56
CA ASP A 150 20.81 21.45 -70.13
C ASP A 150 21.26 20.08 -69.61
N GLY A 151 20.55 19.52 -68.62
CA GLY A 151 20.88 18.27 -67.96
C GLY A 151 21.88 18.41 -66.80
N ASN A 152 22.34 19.62 -66.51
CA ASN A 152 23.26 19.86 -65.40
C ASN A 152 22.52 19.98 -64.07
N PRO A 153 23.17 19.64 -62.94
CA PRO A 153 22.62 19.90 -61.61
C PRO A 153 22.41 21.39 -61.38
N VAL A 154 21.31 21.73 -60.70
CA VAL A 154 20.98 23.10 -60.29
C VAL A 154 21.18 23.22 -58.77
N ASP A 155 21.66 24.37 -58.31
CA ASP A 155 21.86 24.64 -56.89
C ASP A 155 20.51 24.76 -56.17
N PHE A 156 20.44 24.30 -54.92
CA PHE A 156 19.25 24.44 -54.09
C PHE A 156 18.82 25.91 -53.93
N ALA A 157 19.76 26.86 -53.95
CA ALA A 157 19.47 28.29 -53.85
C ALA A 157 18.57 28.82 -54.99
N ASP A 158 18.54 28.14 -56.14
CA ASP A 158 17.68 28.50 -57.28
C ASP A 158 16.30 27.83 -57.23
N VAL A 159 16.05 26.97 -56.24
CA VAL A 159 14.77 26.30 -56.02
C VAL A 159 13.89 27.17 -55.12
N THR A 160 12.66 27.42 -55.56
CA THR A 160 11.68 28.13 -54.73
C THR A 160 10.95 27.13 -53.85
N VAL A 161 10.95 27.39 -52.54
CA VAL A 161 10.28 26.55 -51.53
C VAL A 161 9.09 27.32 -50.96
N GLU A 162 7.92 26.69 -50.98
CA GLU A 162 6.68 27.21 -50.39
C GLU A 162 6.09 26.21 -49.39
N GLY A 163 5.78 26.69 -48.19
CA GLY A 163 5.27 25.87 -47.09
C GLY A 163 6.14 26.00 -45.85
N THR A 164 5.59 25.57 -44.71
CA THR A 164 6.28 25.54 -43.42
C THR A 164 5.88 24.29 -42.65
N VAL A 165 6.82 23.70 -41.91
CA VAL A 165 6.57 22.57 -41.04
C VAL A 165 6.58 23.05 -39.59
N ASP A 166 5.48 22.88 -38.86
CA ASP A 166 5.43 23.13 -37.42
C ASP A 166 5.81 21.83 -36.68
N THR A 167 7.10 21.66 -36.39
CA THR A 167 7.59 20.46 -35.71
C THR A 167 7.15 20.37 -34.25
N SER A 168 6.50 21.40 -33.69
CA SER A 168 5.92 21.31 -32.33
C SER A 168 4.56 20.62 -32.28
N LYS A 169 3.98 20.29 -33.44
CA LYS A 169 2.66 19.65 -33.53
C LYS A 169 2.70 18.44 -34.44
N ALA A 170 2.21 17.32 -33.92
CA ALA A 170 1.99 16.11 -34.71
C ALA A 170 1.00 16.39 -35.86
N GLY A 171 1.32 15.83 -37.02
CA GLY A 171 0.57 16.04 -38.24
C GLY A 171 1.37 15.73 -39.49
N THR A 172 0.71 15.85 -40.63
CA THR A 172 1.35 15.74 -41.94
C THR A 172 1.39 17.12 -42.56
N TYR A 173 2.58 17.52 -43.02
CA TYR A 173 2.86 18.80 -43.65
C TYR A 173 3.34 18.53 -45.07
N GLU A 174 2.86 19.33 -46.01
CA GLU A 174 3.29 19.30 -47.40
C GLU A 174 4.09 20.56 -47.70
N VAL A 175 5.26 20.39 -48.30
CA VAL A 175 6.13 21.50 -48.72
C VAL A 175 6.36 21.40 -50.22
N SER A 176 6.07 22.47 -50.93
CA SER A 176 6.16 22.56 -52.38
C SER A 176 7.52 23.12 -52.78
N TYR A 177 8.15 22.47 -53.75
CA TYR A 177 9.42 22.88 -54.34
C TYR A 177 9.20 23.12 -55.83
N SER A 178 9.66 24.25 -56.34
CA SER A 178 9.49 24.60 -57.75
C SER A 178 10.76 25.15 -58.39
N TYR A 179 10.96 24.78 -59.66
CA TYR A 179 12.07 25.23 -60.50
C TYR A 179 11.67 25.22 -61.98
N GLU A 180 11.84 26.35 -62.67
CA GLU A 180 11.52 26.53 -64.11
C GLU A 180 10.17 25.90 -64.55
N GLY A 181 9.12 26.10 -63.75
CA GLY A 181 7.75 25.63 -64.07
C GLY A 181 7.44 24.18 -63.68
N VAL A 182 8.42 23.43 -63.16
CA VAL A 182 8.22 22.10 -62.58
C VAL A 182 8.00 22.26 -61.08
N THR A 183 6.98 21.57 -60.55
CA THR A 183 6.64 21.55 -59.12
C THR A 183 6.57 20.13 -58.61
N SER A 184 7.18 19.87 -57.45
CA SER A 184 7.07 18.61 -56.70
C SER A 184 6.78 18.92 -55.24
N VAL A 185 6.11 18.02 -54.55
CA VAL A 185 5.76 18.16 -53.13
C VAL A 185 6.47 17.10 -52.33
N ALA A 186 7.07 17.48 -51.20
CA ALA A 186 7.57 16.57 -50.19
C ALA A 186 6.59 16.49 -49.02
N THR A 187 6.43 15.28 -48.47
CA THR A 187 5.58 15.03 -47.31
C THR A 187 6.44 14.86 -46.06
N ILE A 188 6.14 15.65 -45.03
CA ILE A 188 6.79 15.57 -43.72
C ILE A 188 5.76 15.12 -42.70
N THR A 189 5.98 13.98 -42.06
CA THR A 189 5.11 13.46 -41.00
C THR A 189 5.77 13.69 -39.65
N VAL A 190 5.18 14.58 -38.85
CA VAL A 190 5.57 14.80 -37.45
C VAL A 190 4.70 13.90 -36.58
N LYS A 191 5.31 12.98 -35.84
CA LYS A 191 4.65 12.08 -34.90
C LYS A 191 4.68 12.67 -33.48
N ALA A 192 3.60 12.48 -32.73
CA ALA A 192 3.60 12.79 -31.30
C ALA A 192 4.57 11.86 -30.56
N ILE A 193 5.26 12.38 -29.55
CA ILE A 193 6.09 11.56 -28.65
C ILE A 193 5.16 10.89 -27.63
N GLN A 194 5.15 9.55 -27.64
CA GLN A 194 4.29 8.76 -26.74
C GLN A 194 5.02 8.24 -25.50
N THR A 195 6.33 8.48 -25.38
CA THR A 195 7.16 7.94 -24.30
C THR A 195 6.52 8.16 -22.93
N ALA A 196 6.29 7.08 -22.19
CA ALA A 196 5.70 7.13 -20.87
C ALA A 196 6.26 6.02 -19.98
N VAL A 197 6.32 6.29 -18.68
CA VAL A 197 6.67 5.32 -17.63
C VAL A 197 5.56 5.37 -16.60
N ASN A 198 4.89 4.25 -16.36
CA ASN A 198 3.77 4.14 -15.43
C ASN A 198 4.15 3.24 -14.26
N VAL A 199 3.85 3.72 -13.06
CA VAL A 199 4.19 3.07 -11.80
C VAL A 199 3.04 3.28 -10.82
N HIS A 200 2.95 2.42 -9.82
CA HIS A 200 1.97 2.53 -8.74
C HIS A 200 2.65 2.54 -7.37
N ASP A 201 1.93 2.96 -6.35
CA ASP A 201 2.40 2.97 -4.95
C ASP A 201 2.10 1.64 -4.26
N SER A 202 2.94 1.24 -3.31
CA SER A 202 2.76 0.00 -2.52
C SER A 202 2.81 0.23 -1.02
N THR A 203 2.06 -0.57 -0.26
CA THR A 203 2.16 -0.66 1.20
C THR A 203 2.60 -2.06 1.61
N LEU A 204 3.68 -2.14 2.38
CA LEU A 204 4.34 -3.36 2.84
C LEU A 204 4.42 -3.37 4.35
N TYR A 205 4.64 -4.54 4.95
CA TYR A 205 4.99 -4.66 6.37
C TYR A 205 6.49 -4.93 6.53
N ILE A 206 7.07 -4.54 7.66
CA ILE A 206 8.48 -4.83 7.96
C ILE A 206 8.80 -6.30 7.70
N GLY A 207 9.89 -6.55 6.98
CA GLY A 207 10.38 -7.89 6.62
C GLY A 207 9.77 -8.48 5.35
N THR A 208 8.80 -7.82 4.71
CA THR A 208 8.30 -8.24 3.39
C THR A 208 9.40 -8.10 2.34
N GLU A 209 9.60 -9.12 1.50
CA GLU A 209 10.49 -9.02 0.35
C GLU A 209 9.91 -8.04 -0.68
N TRP A 210 10.76 -7.23 -1.30
CA TRP A 210 10.36 -6.24 -2.30
C TRP A 210 11.44 -6.11 -3.37
N GLN A 211 11.00 -5.96 -4.63
CA GLN A 211 11.84 -5.63 -5.77
C GLN A 211 11.22 -4.50 -6.58
N ALA A 212 12.04 -3.77 -7.33
CA ALA A 212 11.57 -2.61 -8.09
C ALA A 212 10.51 -2.96 -9.14
N GLU A 213 10.49 -4.19 -9.68
CA GLU A 213 9.49 -4.63 -10.64
C GLU A 213 8.07 -4.70 -10.03
N ASP A 214 7.96 -4.87 -8.71
CA ASP A 214 6.65 -4.98 -8.03
C ASP A 214 5.82 -3.69 -8.15
N ASN A 215 6.46 -2.55 -8.40
CA ASN A 215 5.83 -1.23 -8.53
C ASN A 215 5.81 -0.69 -9.96
N PHE A 216 6.28 -1.48 -10.93
CA PHE A 216 6.32 -1.10 -12.35
C PHE A 216 5.10 -1.62 -13.09
N ASP A 217 4.34 -0.74 -13.74
CA ASP A 217 3.16 -1.14 -14.51
C ASP A 217 3.50 -1.35 -15.99
N SER A 218 4.12 -0.34 -16.60
CA SER A 218 4.49 -0.35 -18.02
C SER A 218 5.41 0.81 -18.37
N ALA A 219 6.16 0.64 -19.45
CA ALA A 219 6.79 1.74 -20.15
C ALA A 219 6.55 1.58 -21.66
N ILE A 220 6.47 2.69 -22.38
CA ILE A 220 6.38 2.73 -23.83
C ILE A 220 7.41 3.69 -24.42
N ASP A 221 7.92 3.36 -25.60
CA ASP A 221 8.86 4.20 -26.34
C ASP A 221 8.14 5.36 -27.07
N LYS A 222 8.92 6.19 -27.77
CA LYS A 222 8.39 7.32 -28.55
C LYS A 222 7.39 6.92 -29.65
N ASP A 223 7.46 5.68 -30.15
CA ASP A 223 6.52 5.13 -31.13
C ASP A 223 5.29 4.46 -30.49
N GLY A 224 5.28 4.33 -29.17
CA GLY A 224 4.22 3.68 -28.40
C GLY A 224 4.40 2.17 -28.26
N ASN A 225 5.57 1.62 -28.57
CA ASN A 225 5.84 0.20 -28.39
C ASN A 225 6.17 -0.09 -26.92
N PRO A 226 5.77 -1.27 -26.38
CA PRO A 226 6.13 -1.68 -25.04
C PRO A 226 7.65 -1.76 -24.83
N VAL A 227 8.12 -1.25 -23.70
CA VAL A 227 9.51 -1.32 -23.24
C VAL A 227 9.63 -2.35 -22.14
N ASP A 228 10.64 -3.21 -22.23
CA ASP A 228 10.96 -4.22 -21.23
C ASP A 228 11.51 -3.56 -19.95
N PHE A 229 11.11 -4.06 -18.78
CA PHE A 229 11.54 -3.51 -17.48
C PHE A 229 13.07 -3.41 -17.36
N LYS A 230 13.82 -4.35 -17.95
CA LYS A 230 15.30 -4.33 -17.91
C LYS A 230 15.94 -3.09 -18.56
N ASP A 231 15.20 -2.43 -19.45
CA ASP A 231 15.65 -1.23 -20.17
C ASP A 231 15.23 0.06 -19.43
N VAL A 232 14.45 -0.06 -18.36
CA VAL A 232 14.04 1.05 -17.48
C VAL A 232 15.11 1.27 -16.42
N THR A 233 15.54 2.52 -16.25
CA THR A 233 16.50 2.88 -15.20
C THR A 233 15.76 3.15 -13.89
N VAL A 234 16.14 2.43 -12.84
CA VAL A 234 15.58 2.56 -11.49
C VAL A 234 16.58 3.23 -10.55
N GLU A 235 16.16 4.30 -9.90
CA GLU A 235 16.92 5.04 -8.89
C GLU A 235 16.17 5.00 -7.54
N GLY A 236 16.86 4.58 -6.47
CA GLY A 236 16.28 4.46 -5.14
C GLY A 236 16.28 3.02 -4.64
N THR A 237 16.10 2.86 -3.33
CA THR A 237 16.09 1.57 -2.64
C THR A 237 15.09 1.62 -1.51
N VAL A 238 14.39 0.52 -1.25
CA VAL A 238 13.47 0.37 -0.13
C VAL A 238 14.13 -0.49 0.95
N ASP A 239 14.28 0.05 2.16
CA ASP A 239 14.70 -0.73 3.33
C ASP A 239 13.47 -1.32 4.02
N THR A 240 13.14 -2.57 3.70
CA THR A 240 11.96 -3.25 4.26
C THR A 240 12.16 -3.67 5.71
N THR A 241 13.33 -3.47 6.31
CA THR A 241 13.56 -3.75 7.75
C THR A 241 13.14 -2.58 8.64
N LYS A 242 12.86 -1.42 8.06
CA LYS A 242 12.56 -0.19 8.79
C LYS A 242 11.28 0.45 8.28
N ALA A 243 10.35 0.71 9.20
CA ALA A 243 9.14 1.44 8.87
C ALA A 243 9.46 2.87 8.38
N GLY A 244 8.76 3.30 7.35
CA GLY A 244 8.97 4.57 6.68
C GLY A 244 8.40 4.60 5.28
N THR A 245 8.57 5.73 4.61
CA THR A 245 8.19 5.93 3.22
C THR A 245 9.44 6.09 2.38
N TYR A 246 9.51 5.36 1.28
CA TYR A 246 10.63 5.31 0.37
C TYR A 246 10.14 5.68 -1.03
N GLU A 247 10.83 6.60 -1.70
CA GLU A 247 10.55 6.97 -3.08
C GLU A 247 11.49 6.22 -4.01
N VAL A 248 10.93 5.59 -5.04
CA VAL A 248 11.68 4.89 -6.08
C VAL A 248 11.32 5.51 -7.41
N LYS A 249 12.33 5.97 -8.14
CA LYS A 249 12.17 6.69 -9.40
C LYS A 249 12.50 5.77 -10.57
N TYR A 250 11.61 5.75 -11.55
CA TYR A 250 11.70 4.96 -12.78
C TYR A 250 11.85 5.92 -13.94
N SER A 251 12.79 5.66 -14.84
CA SER A 251 13.08 6.57 -15.95
C SER A 251 13.42 5.84 -17.24
N TYR A 252 12.93 6.40 -18.34
CA TYR A 252 13.18 5.91 -19.70
C TYR A 252 13.13 7.09 -20.69
N GLU A 253 14.15 7.21 -21.56
CA GLU A 253 14.28 8.29 -22.55
C GLU A 253 14.03 9.73 -21.99
N GLY A 254 14.40 9.97 -20.73
CA GLY A 254 14.24 11.26 -20.05
C GLY A 254 12.88 11.51 -19.40
N VAL A 255 11.89 10.63 -19.61
CA VAL A 255 10.61 10.63 -18.88
C VAL A 255 10.81 9.94 -17.54
N THR A 256 10.26 10.52 -16.46
CA THR A 256 10.44 10.02 -15.10
C THR A 256 9.12 9.92 -14.35
N SER A 257 8.92 8.82 -13.64
CA SER A 257 7.81 8.62 -12.72
C SER A 257 8.33 8.11 -11.37
N VAL A 258 7.61 8.39 -10.29
CA VAL A 258 8.03 8.06 -8.92
C VAL A 258 6.94 7.22 -8.28
N ALA A 259 7.33 6.06 -7.75
CA ALA A 259 6.50 5.23 -6.89
C ALA A 259 6.84 5.49 -5.42
N THR A 260 5.81 5.51 -4.58
CA THR A 260 5.91 5.67 -3.13
C THR A 260 5.67 4.32 -2.46
N ILE A 261 6.69 3.79 -1.78
CA ILE A 261 6.60 2.53 -1.05
C ILE A 261 6.54 2.83 0.45
N THR A 262 5.44 2.46 1.09
CA THR A 262 5.22 2.64 2.53
C THR A 262 5.45 1.32 3.26
N VAL A 263 6.48 1.27 4.09
CA VAL A 263 6.76 0.14 4.99
C VAL A 263 6.16 0.44 6.36
N LYS A 264 5.15 -0.34 6.77
CA LYS A 264 4.50 -0.24 8.08
C LYS A 264 5.15 -1.17 9.10
N ALA A 265 5.23 -0.72 10.36
CA ALA A 265 5.58 -1.60 11.46
C ALA A 265 4.45 -2.62 11.73
N ILE A 266 4.81 -3.81 12.19
CA ILE A 266 3.85 -4.82 12.64
C ILE A 266 3.49 -4.50 14.10
N GLN A 267 2.20 -4.32 14.38
CA GLN A 267 1.70 -3.99 15.72
C GLN A 267 1.08 -5.19 16.46
N THR A 268 1.03 -6.37 15.84
CA THR A 268 0.36 -7.54 16.38
C THR A 268 0.80 -7.84 17.81
N ALA A 269 -0.15 -7.88 18.74
CA ALA A 269 0.10 -8.17 20.14
C ALA A 269 -1.05 -8.97 20.73
N VAL A 270 -0.74 -9.90 21.63
CA VAL A 270 -1.69 -10.70 22.39
C VAL A 270 -1.51 -10.38 23.87
N ASN A 271 -2.50 -9.78 24.50
CA ASN A 271 -2.45 -9.37 25.90
C ASN A 271 -3.47 -10.18 26.71
N VAL A 272 -2.99 -10.77 27.80
CA VAL A 272 -3.74 -11.63 28.70
C VAL A 272 -3.26 -11.39 30.12
N HIS A 273 -4.10 -11.73 31.10
CA HIS A 273 -3.78 -11.59 32.51
C HIS A 273 -3.99 -12.91 33.27
N ASP A 274 -3.34 -13.04 34.42
CA ASP A 274 -3.44 -14.21 35.31
C ASP A 274 -4.69 -14.16 36.19
N SER A 275 -5.17 -15.31 36.68
CA SER A 275 -6.32 -15.37 37.60
C SER A 275 -6.13 -16.34 38.76
N THR A 276 -6.80 -16.05 39.88
CA THR A 276 -6.91 -16.95 41.03
C THR A 276 -8.36 -17.30 41.28
N LEU A 277 -8.67 -18.59 41.29
CA LEU A 277 -10.00 -19.17 41.46
C LEU A 277 -10.01 -20.08 42.69
N TYR A 278 -11.21 -20.40 43.20
CA TYR A 278 -11.39 -21.46 44.20
C TYR A 278 -12.07 -22.67 43.57
N ILE A 279 -11.85 -23.85 44.14
CA ILE A 279 -12.44 -25.10 43.64
C ILE A 279 -13.95 -24.94 43.42
N GLY A 280 -14.41 -25.35 42.24
CA GLY A 280 -15.82 -25.28 41.84
C GLY A 280 -16.26 -23.96 41.21
N THR A 281 -15.39 -22.95 41.14
CA THR A 281 -15.68 -21.70 40.40
C THR A 281 -15.80 -22.00 38.90
N GLU A 282 -16.84 -21.49 38.24
CA GLU A 282 -16.95 -21.55 36.78
C GLU A 282 -15.88 -20.66 36.13
N TRP A 283 -15.29 -21.13 35.04
CA TRP A 283 -14.23 -20.41 34.33
C TRP A 283 -14.32 -20.66 32.83
N GLN A 284 -14.06 -19.61 32.05
CA GLN A 284 -13.91 -19.67 30.60
C GLN A 284 -12.66 -18.89 30.17
N ALA A 285 -12.11 -19.23 29.00
CA ALA A 285 -10.91 -18.59 28.50
C ALA A 285 -11.03 -17.07 28.30
N GLU A 286 -12.25 -16.57 28.01
CA GLU A 286 -12.48 -15.13 27.87
C GLU A 286 -12.22 -14.35 29.18
N ASP A 287 -12.32 -15.01 30.35
CA ASP A 287 -12.12 -14.36 31.65
C ASP A 287 -10.68 -13.84 31.83
N ASN A 288 -9.71 -14.40 31.09
CA ASN A 288 -8.29 -14.03 31.13
C ASN A 288 -7.82 -13.23 29.90
N PHE A 289 -8.74 -12.91 28.99
CA PHE A 289 -8.45 -12.18 27.77
C PHE A 289 -8.55 -10.67 28.00
N ASP A 290 -7.49 -9.92 27.67
CA ASP A 290 -7.53 -8.45 27.73
C ASP A 290 -7.79 -7.84 26.35
N SER A 291 -6.89 -8.13 25.40
CA SER A 291 -6.98 -7.61 24.04
C SER A 291 -6.03 -8.33 23.09
N VAL A 292 -6.43 -8.42 21.83
CA VAL A 292 -5.54 -8.72 20.71
C VAL A 292 -5.66 -7.60 19.70
N VAL A 293 -4.53 -7.19 19.15
CA VAL A 293 -4.49 -6.28 18.01
C VAL A 293 -3.83 -6.95 16.81
N ASP A 294 -4.33 -6.65 15.62
CA ASP A 294 -3.76 -7.13 14.36
C ASP A 294 -2.49 -6.35 13.97
N LYS A 295 -1.90 -6.70 12.82
CA LYS A 295 -0.72 -6.03 12.28
C LYS A 295 -0.89 -4.53 12.03
N ASP A 296 -2.11 -4.06 11.77
CA ASP A 296 -2.46 -2.65 11.59
C ASP A 296 -2.76 -1.95 12.94
N GLY A 297 -2.86 -2.71 14.03
CA GLY A 297 -3.19 -2.21 15.37
C GLY A 297 -4.70 -2.16 15.66
N ASN A 298 -5.54 -2.77 14.81
CA ASN A 298 -6.97 -2.84 15.05
C ASN A 298 -7.29 -3.94 16.06
N SER A 299 -8.32 -3.72 16.88
CA SER A 299 -8.79 -4.73 17.82
C SER A 299 -9.32 -5.96 17.08
N VAL A 300 -8.93 -7.13 17.58
CA VAL A 300 -9.39 -8.44 17.11
C VAL A 300 -10.42 -8.99 18.10
N ASP A 301 -11.49 -9.58 17.59
CA ASP A 301 -12.50 -10.23 18.41
C ASP A 301 -11.93 -11.50 19.05
N PHE A 302 -12.31 -11.80 20.30
CA PHE A 302 -11.90 -13.02 21.00
C PHE A 302 -12.20 -14.29 20.20
N ALA A 303 -13.30 -14.31 19.42
CA ALA A 303 -13.68 -15.45 18.59
C ALA A 303 -12.62 -15.83 17.53
N ASP A 304 -11.78 -14.89 17.11
CA ASP A 304 -10.71 -15.11 16.12
C ASP A 304 -9.37 -15.50 16.77
N VAL A 305 -9.31 -15.56 18.10
CA VAL A 305 -8.10 -15.89 18.87
C VAL A 305 -8.05 -17.40 19.11
N THR A 306 -6.90 -18.01 18.81
CA THR A 306 -6.70 -19.43 19.07
C THR A 306 -6.27 -19.65 20.52
N VAL A 307 -7.07 -20.39 21.28
CA VAL A 307 -6.82 -20.73 22.68
C VAL A 307 -6.42 -22.20 22.81
N GLU A 308 -5.28 -22.45 23.44
CA GLU A 308 -4.74 -23.78 23.75
C GLU A 308 -4.58 -23.95 25.26
N GLY A 309 -5.18 -24.98 25.84
CA GLY A 309 -5.12 -25.28 27.28
C GLY A 309 -6.51 -25.45 27.88
N THR A 310 -6.58 -26.11 29.03
CA THR A 310 -7.82 -26.29 29.79
C THR A 310 -7.53 -26.11 31.28
N VAL A 311 -8.52 -25.59 32.00
CA VAL A 311 -8.46 -25.41 33.46
C VAL A 311 -9.45 -26.37 34.10
N ASP A 312 -8.97 -27.26 34.97
CA ASP A 312 -9.82 -28.15 35.76
C ASP A 312 -10.13 -27.50 37.10
N THR A 313 -11.23 -26.76 37.19
CA THR A 313 -11.61 -26.02 38.40
C THR A 313 -12.07 -26.92 39.55
N SER A 314 -12.14 -28.25 39.35
CA SER A 314 -12.41 -29.21 40.44
C SER A 314 -11.16 -29.59 41.23
N LYS A 315 -9.96 -29.23 40.76
CA LYS A 315 -8.68 -29.58 41.39
C LYS A 315 -7.86 -28.33 41.65
N ALA A 316 -7.30 -28.25 42.86
CA ALA A 316 -6.32 -27.21 43.16
C ALA A 316 -5.04 -27.44 42.36
N GLY A 317 -4.47 -26.36 41.82
CA GLY A 317 -3.30 -26.42 40.95
C GLY A 317 -3.12 -25.14 40.14
N THR A 318 -2.06 -25.13 39.33
CA THR A 318 -1.78 -24.05 38.39
C THR A 318 -1.90 -24.59 36.97
N TYR A 319 -2.64 -23.87 36.14
CA TYR A 319 -2.96 -24.23 34.76
C TYR A 319 -2.48 -23.11 33.85
N GLU A 320 -1.80 -23.45 32.76
CA GLU A 320 -1.36 -22.48 31.74
C GLU A 320 -2.31 -22.54 30.55
N VAL A 321 -2.79 -21.38 30.12
CA VAL A 321 -3.66 -21.24 28.95
C VAL A 321 -2.99 -20.28 27.98
N LYS A 322 -2.74 -20.75 26.76
CA LYS A 322 -2.02 -20.03 25.72
C LYS A 322 -3.00 -19.43 24.72
N TYR A 323 -2.80 -18.16 24.41
CA TYR A 323 -3.59 -17.40 23.46
C TYR A 323 -2.68 -17.04 22.28
N SER A 324 -3.16 -17.20 21.06
CA SER A 324 -2.36 -16.97 19.86
C SER A 324 -3.15 -16.35 18.72
N TYR A 325 -2.49 -15.42 18.02
CA TYR A 325 -3.03 -14.73 16.84
C TYR A 325 -1.89 -14.33 15.90
N GLU A 326 -2.02 -14.64 14.61
CA GLU A 326 -1.01 -14.39 13.56
C GLU A 326 0.44 -14.82 13.94
N GLY A 327 0.57 -15.90 14.74
CA GLY A 327 1.86 -16.43 15.18
C GLY A 327 2.46 -15.78 16.43
N VAL A 328 1.87 -14.70 16.96
CA VAL A 328 2.21 -14.14 18.26
C VAL A 328 1.48 -14.90 19.37
N THR A 329 2.15 -15.18 20.49
CA THR A 329 1.60 -15.99 21.58
C THR A 329 1.84 -15.37 22.95
N SER A 330 0.84 -15.42 23.82
CA SER A 330 0.96 -15.09 25.24
C SER A 330 0.30 -16.16 26.09
N VAL A 331 0.72 -16.29 27.34
CA VAL A 331 0.26 -17.34 28.26
C VAL A 331 -0.30 -16.68 29.52
N ALA A 332 -1.53 -17.05 29.88
CA ALA A 332 -2.14 -16.72 31.17
C ALA A 332 -1.98 -17.89 32.14
N THR A 333 -1.73 -17.56 33.40
CA THR A 333 -1.59 -18.51 34.50
C THR A 333 -2.84 -18.48 35.38
N ILE A 334 -3.56 -19.59 35.45
CA ILE A 334 -4.77 -19.74 36.25
C ILE A 334 -4.46 -20.61 37.47
N THR A 335 -4.60 -20.05 38.66
CA THR A 335 -4.35 -20.74 39.93
C THR A 335 -5.67 -21.09 40.60
N VAL A 336 -5.95 -22.39 40.78
CA VAL A 336 -7.11 -22.90 41.51
C VAL A 336 -6.69 -23.27 42.93
N LYS A 337 -7.31 -22.65 43.94
CA LYS A 337 -7.07 -22.89 45.37
C LYS A 337 -8.19 -23.71 46.01
N THR A 338 -7.86 -24.45 47.07
CA THR A 338 -8.86 -25.09 47.93
C THR A 338 -9.61 -24.06 48.78
N ILE A 339 -10.88 -24.32 49.09
CA ILE A 339 -11.66 -23.53 50.06
C ILE A 339 -11.30 -24.03 51.47
N GLN A 340 -10.91 -23.12 52.36
CA GLN A 340 -10.53 -23.44 53.75
C GLN A 340 -11.58 -23.05 54.79
N THR A 341 -12.69 -22.45 54.38
CA THR A 341 -13.73 -21.94 55.28
C THR A 341 -14.17 -23.01 56.28
N VAL A 342 -14.03 -22.71 57.57
CA VAL A 342 -14.52 -23.55 58.66
C VAL A 342 -14.99 -22.66 59.81
N VAL A 343 -16.01 -23.14 60.54
CA VAL A 343 -16.50 -22.54 61.79
C VAL A 343 -16.37 -23.59 62.88
N ASN A 344 -15.62 -23.31 63.93
CA ASN A 344 -15.38 -24.22 65.05
C ASN A 344 -16.07 -23.67 66.31
N VAL A 345 -16.79 -24.55 66.99
CA VAL A 345 -17.58 -24.24 68.19
C VAL A 345 -17.49 -25.39 69.16
N HIS A 346 -17.74 -25.12 70.44
CA HIS A 346 -17.76 -26.13 71.48
C HIS A 346 -19.06 -26.07 72.30
N ASP A 347 -19.37 -27.17 73.00
CA ASP A 347 -20.55 -27.29 73.86
C ASP A 347 -20.30 -26.73 75.28
N SER A 348 -21.34 -26.28 75.98
CA SER A 348 -21.22 -25.81 77.38
C SER A 348 -22.30 -26.33 78.30
N THR A 349 -21.98 -26.41 79.60
CA THR A 349 -22.95 -26.68 80.67
C THR A 349 -22.99 -25.50 81.62
N LEU A 350 -24.19 -24.99 81.88
CA LEU A 350 -24.48 -23.82 82.72
C LEU A 350 -25.49 -24.22 83.81
N TYR A 351 -25.60 -23.41 84.86
CA TYR A 351 -26.66 -23.53 85.86
C TYR A 351 -27.68 -22.40 85.69
N ILE A 352 -28.90 -22.60 86.21
CA ILE A 352 -29.96 -21.60 86.10
C ILE A 352 -29.48 -20.25 86.65
N GLY A 353 -29.63 -19.20 85.85
CA GLY A 353 -29.25 -17.83 86.20
C GLY A 353 -27.80 -17.44 85.84
N THR A 354 -26.98 -18.36 85.33
CA THR A 354 -25.67 -18.01 84.75
C THR A 354 -25.86 -17.12 83.52
N GLU A 355 -25.12 -16.02 83.42
CA GLU A 355 -25.09 -15.19 82.20
C GLU A 355 -24.40 -15.95 81.08
N TRP A 356 -24.92 -15.82 79.85
CA TRP A 356 -24.38 -16.49 78.66
C TRP A 356 -24.48 -15.57 77.45
N GLN A 357 -23.43 -15.58 76.63
CA GLN A 357 -23.42 -14.94 75.32
C GLN A 357 -22.90 -15.91 74.26
N ALA A 358 -23.28 -15.66 73.02
CA ALA A 358 -22.92 -16.54 71.91
C ALA A 358 -21.41 -16.71 71.71
N GLU A 359 -20.60 -15.70 72.04
CA GLU A 359 -19.13 -15.76 71.92
C GLU A 359 -18.52 -16.81 72.86
N ASP A 360 -19.18 -17.15 73.97
CA ASP A 360 -18.66 -18.11 74.97
C ASP A 360 -18.46 -19.51 74.38
N ASN A 361 -19.15 -19.85 73.29
CA ASN A 361 -19.12 -21.15 72.61
C ASN A 361 -18.41 -21.12 71.25
N PHE A 362 -17.85 -19.98 70.85
CA PHE A 362 -17.14 -19.82 69.59
C PHE A 362 -15.63 -20.02 69.78
N ASP A 363 -15.03 -20.95 69.02
CA ASP A 363 -13.59 -21.21 69.11
C ASP A 363 -12.81 -20.40 68.06
N SER A 364 -13.22 -20.52 66.80
CA SER A 364 -12.59 -19.85 65.67
C SER A 364 -13.43 -19.97 64.41
N ALA A 365 -13.26 -19.04 63.50
CA ALA A 365 -13.65 -19.20 62.10
C ALA A 365 -12.50 -18.74 61.21
N VAL A 366 -12.40 -19.33 60.03
CA VAL A 366 -11.48 -18.87 58.99
C VAL A 366 -12.22 -18.70 57.67
N ASP A 367 -11.74 -17.76 56.85
CA ASP A 367 -12.27 -17.51 55.52
C ASP A 367 -11.78 -18.55 54.50
N LYS A 368 -12.24 -18.41 53.26
CA LYS A 368 -11.82 -19.27 52.14
C LYS A 368 -10.31 -19.31 51.89
N ASP A 369 -9.56 -18.28 52.28
CA ASP A 369 -8.10 -18.20 52.19
C ASP A 369 -7.38 -18.76 53.42
N GLY A 370 -8.13 -19.07 54.48
CA GLY A 370 -7.61 -19.56 55.75
C GLY A 370 -7.22 -18.45 56.73
N ASN A 371 -7.61 -17.20 56.47
CA ASN A 371 -7.38 -16.11 57.42
C ASN A 371 -8.42 -16.16 58.55
N SER A 372 -8.02 -15.76 59.75
CA SER A 372 -8.93 -15.68 60.90
C SER A 372 -10.08 -14.70 60.64
N VAL A 373 -11.29 -15.13 60.97
CA VAL A 373 -12.52 -14.34 60.91
C VAL A 373 -12.87 -13.88 62.32
N ASP A 374 -13.22 -12.60 62.45
CA ASP A 374 -13.68 -12.03 63.71
C ASP A 374 -15.07 -12.58 64.04
N PHE A 375 -15.36 -12.82 65.33
CA PHE A 375 -16.66 -13.29 65.77
C PHE A 375 -17.81 -12.37 65.32
N ALA A 376 -17.56 -11.05 65.21
CA ALA A 376 -18.56 -10.09 64.76
C ALA A 376 -19.11 -10.36 63.34
N ASP A 377 -18.34 -11.06 62.51
CA ASP A 377 -18.71 -11.40 61.13
C ASP A 377 -19.41 -12.79 61.04
N VAL A 378 -19.45 -13.54 62.14
CA VAL A 378 -20.12 -14.85 62.21
C VAL A 378 -21.59 -14.66 62.52
N THR A 379 -22.44 -15.25 61.70
CA THR A 379 -23.89 -15.21 61.91
C THR A 379 -24.30 -16.27 62.94
N VAL A 380 -24.87 -15.83 64.06
CA VAL A 380 -25.36 -16.70 65.13
C VAL A 380 -26.89 -16.78 65.09
N GLU A 381 -27.42 -18.01 65.03
CA GLU A 381 -28.85 -18.30 65.11
C GLU A 381 -29.16 -19.21 66.30
N GLY A 382 -30.04 -18.76 67.19
CA GLY A 382 -30.42 -19.48 68.40
C GLY A 382 -30.29 -18.60 69.63
N THR A 383 -31.00 -18.97 70.70
CA THR A 383 -30.94 -18.26 71.99
C THR A 383 -30.97 -19.28 73.11
N VAL A 384 -30.17 -19.06 74.14
CA VAL A 384 -30.17 -19.88 75.35
C VAL A 384 -30.99 -19.16 76.43
N ASP A 385 -32.07 -19.78 76.91
CA ASP A 385 -32.84 -19.27 78.06
C ASP A 385 -32.23 -19.83 79.35
N THR A 386 -31.32 -19.07 79.96
CA THR A 386 -30.62 -19.50 81.18
C THR A 386 -31.51 -19.49 82.43
N SER A 387 -32.77 -19.06 82.33
CA SER A 387 -33.74 -19.18 83.44
C SER A 387 -34.42 -20.55 83.50
N LYS A 388 -34.27 -21.36 82.44
CA LYS A 388 -34.93 -22.68 82.33
C LYS A 388 -33.90 -23.77 82.07
N ALA A 389 -33.94 -24.82 82.89
CA ALA A 389 -33.17 -26.01 82.63
C ALA A 389 -33.60 -26.68 81.31
N GLY A 390 -32.65 -27.12 80.51
CA GLY A 390 -32.87 -27.65 79.18
C GLY A 390 -31.61 -27.64 78.33
N THR A 391 -31.73 -28.16 77.11
CA THR A 391 -30.67 -28.14 76.11
C THR A 391 -31.08 -27.22 74.98
N TYR A 392 -30.17 -26.31 74.61
CA TYR A 392 -30.37 -25.29 73.60
C TYR A 392 -29.31 -25.47 72.51
N GLU A 393 -29.73 -25.52 71.25
CA GLU A 393 -28.81 -25.55 70.11
C GLU A 393 -28.62 -24.14 69.56
N VAL A 394 -27.36 -23.75 69.36
CA VAL A 394 -26.98 -22.46 68.80
C VAL A 394 -26.12 -22.71 67.56
N LYS A 395 -26.53 -22.15 66.43
CA LYS A 395 -25.86 -22.33 65.14
C LYS A 395 -24.97 -21.14 64.84
N TYR A 396 -23.76 -21.42 64.36
CA TYR A 396 -22.77 -20.45 63.97
C TYR A 396 -22.48 -20.66 62.49
N SER A 397 -22.64 -19.63 61.68
CA SER A 397 -22.48 -19.73 60.23
C SER A 397 -21.64 -18.62 59.65
N TYR A 398 -20.78 -18.97 58.70
CA TYR A 398 -19.93 -18.05 57.95
C TYR A 398 -19.68 -18.59 56.54
N GLU A 399 -19.87 -17.75 55.51
CA GLU A 399 -19.77 -18.11 54.08
C GLU A 399 -20.48 -19.43 53.69
N GLY A 400 -21.61 -19.73 54.32
CA GLY A 400 -22.43 -20.92 54.05
C GLY A 400 -21.99 -22.19 54.79
N VAL A 401 -20.87 -22.17 55.53
CA VAL A 401 -20.49 -23.26 56.45
C VAL A 401 -21.20 -23.04 57.78
N THR A 402 -21.78 -24.09 58.36
CA THR A 402 -22.52 -24.02 59.63
C THR A 402 -22.05 -25.08 60.61
N SER A 403 -21.82 -24.67 61.85
CA SER A 403 -21.54 -25.55 62.99
C SER A 403 -22.55 -25.27 64.11
N VAL A 404 -22.79 -26.25 64.98
CA VAL A 404 -23.82 -26.18 66.03
C VAL A 404 -23.17 -26.47 67.38
N ALA A 405 -23.35 -25.57 68.33
CA ALA A 405 -23.00 -25.77 69.73
C ALA A 405 -24.25 -26.15 70.53
N THR A 406 -24.06 -27.05 71.49
CA THR A 406 -25.09 -27.53 72.41
C THR A 406 -24.86 -26.96 73.81
N ILE A 407 -25.78 -26.13 74.29
CA ILE A 407 -25.71 -25.50 75.60
C ILE A 407 -26.72 -26.17 76.54
N THR A 408 -26.24 -26.78 77.62
CA THR A 408 -27.07 -27.47 78.61
C THR A 408 -27.20 -26.62 79.88
N VAL A 409 -28.40 -26.16 80.20
CA VAL A 409 -28.72 -25.45 81.44
C VAL A 409 -29.27 -26.45 82.46
N LYS A 410 -28.66 -26.55 83.63
CA LYS A 410 -29.06 -27.40 84.76
C LYS A 410 -29.71 -26.61 85.89
N THR A 411 -30.58 -27.25 86.68
CA THR A 411 -31.15 -26.65 87.90
C THR A 411 -30.10 -26.54 89.01
N ILE A 412 -30.17 -25.47 89.80
CA ILE A 412 -29.42 -25.34 91.06
C ILE A 412 -30.07 -26.25 92.12
N GLN A 413 -29.27 -27.10 92.77
CA GLN A 413 -29.72 -27.96 93.88
C GLN A 413 -29.23 -27.51 95.26
N THR A 414 -28.41 -26.47 95.34
CA THR A 414 -27.74 -26.06 96.58
C THR A 414 -28.71 -25.83 97.72
N ALA A 415 -28.43 -26.45 98.86
CA ALA A 415 -29.20 -26.33 100.08
C ALA A 415 -28.30 -26.48 101.31
N VAL A 416 -28.62 -25.76 102.38
CA VAL A 416 -28.03 -25.92 103.72
C VAL A 416 -29.15 -26.25 104.69
N ASN A 417 -29.04 -27.39 105.35
CA ASN A 417 -30.02 -27.87 106.32
C ASN A 417 -29.36 -27.95 107.70
N VAL A 418 -29.99 -27.32 108.68
CA VAL A 418 -29.58 -27.31 110.08
C VAL A 418 -30.79 -27.47 110.98
N HIS A 419 -30.55 -27.81 112.24
CA HIS A 419 -31.59 -27.95 113.25
C HIS A 419 -31.30 -27.09 114.49
N ASP A 420 -32.33 -26.81 115.29
CA ASP A 420 -32.22 -26.06 116.55
C ASP A 420 -31.85 -26.96 117.74
N SER A 421 -31.10 -26.41 118.71
CA SER A 421 -30.72 -27.12 119.95
C SER A 421 -31.10 -26.35 121.21
N THR A 422 -31.49 -27.09 122.27
CA THR A 422 -31.61 -26.56 123.65
C THR A 422 -30.43 -27.06 124.46
N LEU A 423 -29.67 -26.14 125.06
CA LEU A 423 -28.44 -26.47 125.77
C LEU A 423 -28.58 -26.16 127.27
N TYR A 424 -27.93 -26.96 128.11
CA TYR A 424 -27.85 -26.67 129.54
C TYR A 424 -26.60 -25.85 129.85
N ILE A 425 -26.69 -24.96 130.83
CA ILE A 425 -25.57 -24.09 131.22
C ILE A 425 -24.34 -24.95 131.56
N GLY A 426 -23.23 -24.66 130.88
CA GLY A 426 -21.95 -25.37 131.02
C GLY A 426 -21.76 -26.56 130.08
N THR A 427 -22.70 -26.86 129.18
CA THR A 427 -22.50 -27.82 128.09
C THR A 427 -21.55 -27.25 127.02
N GLU A 428 -20.62 -28.06 126.52
CA GLU A 428 -19.80 -27.68 125.36
C GLU A 428 -20.66 -27.76 124.08
N TRP A 429 -20.49 -26.79 123.19
CA TRP A 429 -21.20 -26.73 121.90
C TRP A 429 -20.25 -26.37 120.77
N LYS A 430 -20.42 -27.01 119.61
CA LYS A 430 -19.76 -26.67 118.34
C LYS A 430 -20.80 -26.49 117.25
N ALA A 431 -20.47 -25.66 116.26
CA ALA A 431 -21.35 -25.42 115.11
C ALA A 431 -21.75 -26.70 114.36
N GLU A 432 -20.85 -27.70 114.29
CA GLU A 432 -21.12 -29.02 113.68
C GLU A 432 -22.30 -29.76 114.32
N ASP A 433 -22.54 -29.55 115.62
CA ASP A 433 -23.56 -30.28 116.37
C ASP A 433 -24.98 -30.02 115.83
N ASN A 434 -25.16 -28.95 115.05
CA ASN A 434 -26.43 -28.47 114.53
C ASN A 434 -26.52 -28.51 113.00
N PHE A 435 -25.46 -28.97 112.33
CA PHE A 435 -25.44 -29.11 110.89
C PHE A 435 -25.95 -30.49 110.46
N ASP A 436 -27.00 -30.54 109.64
CA ASP A 436 -27.54 -31.80 109.13
C ASP A 436 -26.89 -32.20 107.81
N SER A 437 -26.86 -31.27 106.85
CA SER A 437 -26.28 -31.47 105.52
C SER A 437 -26.17 -30.17 104.74
N ALA A 438 -25.25 -30.13 103.79
CA ALA A 438 -25.29 -29.20 102.68
C ALA A 438 -25.06 -29.98 101.38
N ILE A 439 -25.60 -29.47 100.27
CA ILE A 439 -25.37 -30.00 98.93
C ILE A 439 -24.98 -28.88 97.97
N ASP A 440 -24.18 -29.20 96.94
CA ASP A 440 -23.74 -28.27 95.89
C ASP A 440 -24.76 -28.15 94.73
N ASN A 441 -24.42 -27.37 93.70
CA ASN A 441 -25.29 -27.14 92.54
C ASN A 441 -25.63 -28.42 91.75
N ASP A 442 -24.77 -29.45 91.79
CA ASP A 442 -25.02 -30.76 91.18
C ASP A 442 -25.77 -31.72 92.12
N GLY A 443 -25.99 -31.31 93.38
CA GLY A 443 -26.64 -32.11 94.41
C GLY A 443 -25.70 -33.06 95.15
N ASN A 444 -24.38 -32.88 95.03
CA ASN A 444 -23.41 -33.68 95.77
C ASN A 444 -23.31 -33.19 97.22
N PRO A 445 -23.06 -34.09 98.19
CA PRO A 445 -22.86 -33.70 99.58
C PRO A 445 -21.66 -32.77 99.75
N VAL A 446 -21.84 -31.71 100.53
CA VAL A 446 -20.82 -30.74 100.89
C VAL A 446 -20.33 -31.04 102.30
N ASP A 447 -19.02 -31.08 102.47
CA ASP A 447 -18.40 -31.25 103.79
C ASP A 447 -18.68 -30.01 104.64
N PHE A 448 -18.94 -30.20 105.95
CA PHE A 448 -19.16 -29.10 106.87
C PHE A 448 -18.02 -28.08 106.87
N ALA A 449 -16.78 -28.53 106.64
CA ALA A 449 -15.62 -27.65 106.58
C ALA A 449 -15.73 -26.53 105.52
N ASP A 450 -16.54 -26.75 104.48
CA ASP A 450 -16.77 -25.79 103.40
C ASP A 450 -18.01 -24.91 103.63
N VAL A 451 -18.78 -25.19 104.70
CA VAL A 451 -19.94 -24.39 105.10
C VAL A 451 -19.48 -23.25 106.00
N THR A 452 -19.85 -22.02 105.62
CA THR A 452 -19.51 -20.83 106.39
C THR A 452 -20.49 -20.67 107.54
N VAL A 453 -19.97 -20.64 108.77
CA VAL A 453 -20.77 -20.46 109.98
C VAL A 453 -20.51 -19.09 110.60
N GLU A 454 -21.56 -18.31 110.81
CA GLU A 454 -21.52 -17.01 111.48
C GLU A 454 -22.38 -17.02 112.75
N GLY A 455 -21.84 -16.49 113.86
CA GLY A 455 -22.51 -16.49 115.16
C GLY A 455 -21.77 -17.34 116.20
N THR A 456 -22.06 -17.11 117.48
CA THR A 456 -21.45 -17.84 118.59
C THR A 456 -22.44 -18.04 119.72
N VAL A 457 -22.42 -19.21 120.34
CA VAL A 457 -23.26 -19.54 121.50
C VAL A 457 -22.44 -19.42 122.79
N ASP A 458 -22.83 -18.54 123.72
CA ASP A 458 -22.21 -18.43 125.05
C ASP A 458 -22.92 -19.36 126.04
N THR A 459 -22.43 -20.58 126.18
CA THR A 459 -23.04 -21.63 127.02
C THR A 459 -22.91 -21.38 128.53
N SER A 460 -22.28 -20.26 128.95
CA SER A 460 -22.22 -19.83 130.36
C SER A 460 -23.43 -18.99 130.78
N LYS A 461 -24.24 -18.51 129.83
CA LYS A 461 -25.42 -17.67 130.10
C LYS A 461 -26.66 -18.26 129.43
N ALA A 462 -27.74 -18.35 130.20
CA ALA A 462 -29.05 -18.64 129.63
C ALA A 462 -29.49 -17.48 128.71
N GLY A 463 -29.96 -17.82 127.52
CA GLY A 463 -30.41 -16.86 126.51
C GLY A 463 -30.55 -17.52 125.16
N THR A 464 -31.23 -16.82 124.24
CA THR A 464 -31.33 -17.29 122.86
C THR A 464 -30.14 -16.78 122.05
N TYR A 465 -29.42 -17.67 121.37
CA TYR A 465 -28.35 -17.33 120.43
C TYR A 465 -28.81 -17.68 119.01
N GLU A 466 -28.26 -17.01 118.01
CA GLU A 466 -28.54 -17.26 116.60
C GLU A 466 -27.22 -17.58 115.90
N VAL A 467 -27.21 -18.63 115.08
CA VAL A 467 -26.04 -19.05 114.29
C VAL A 467 -26.50 -19.36 112.88
N SER A 468 -25.88 -18.69 111.92
CA SER A 468 -26.16 -18.78 110.50
C SER A 468 -25.18 -19.73 109.82
N TYR A 469 -25.68 -20.61 108.97
CA TYR A 469 -24.89 -21.53 108.15
C TYR A 469 -25.14 -21.20 106.68
N SER A 470 -24.07 -21.01 105.92
CA SER A 470 -24.18 -20.63 104.51
C SER A 470 -23.22 -21.38 103.60
N TYR A 471 -23.70 -21.72 102.40
CA TYR A 471 -22.92 -22.35 101.34
C TYR A 471 -23.40 -21.85 99.97
N GLU A 472 -22.47 -21.38 99.13
CA GLU A 472 -22.72 -20.78 97.81
C GLU A 472 -23.92 -19.80 97.77
N GLY A 473 -24.04 -18.95 98.80
CA GLY A 473 -25.07 -17.91 98.87
C GLY A 473 -26.44 -18.37 99.37
N VAL A 474 -26.63 -19.65 99.72
CA VAL A 474 -27.80 -20.13 100.47
C VAL A 474 -27.47 -20.09 101.96
N THR A 475 -28.25 -19.35 102.74
CA THR A 475 -28.08 -19.21 104.20
C THR A 475 -29.29 -19.76 104.95
N TYR A 476 -29.05 -20.44 106.07
CA TYR A 476 -30.06 -20.83 107.03
C TYR A 476 -29.64 -20.40 108.44
N ASP A 477 -30.57 -19.80 109.19
CA ASP A 477 -30.36 -19.33 110.56
C ASP A 477 -30.99 -20.31 111.55
N GLY A 478 -30.18 -20.87 112.46
CA GLY A 478 -30.63 -21.69 113.58
C GLY A 478 -30.74 -20.88 114.87
N PHE A 479 -31.72 -21.22 115.72
CA PHE A 479 -31.94 -20.56 117.02
C PHE A 479 -31.67 -21.51 118.19
N PHE A 480 -30.93 -21.03 119.18
CA PHE A 480 -30.38 -21.84 120.28
C PHE A 480 -30.91 -21.33 121.61
N TRP A 481 -31.46 -22.18 122.47
CA TRP A 481 -32.15 -21.81 123.72
C TRP A 481 -31.47 -22.30 124.99
#